data_AF-A0A381XPY7-F1
#
_entry.id   AF-A0A381XPY7-F1
#
_cell.length_a   1.000
_cell.length_b   1.000
_cell.length_c   1.000
_cell.angle_alpha   90.00
_cell.angle_beta   90.00
_cell.angle_gamma   90.00
#
_symmetry.space_group_name_H-M   'P 1'
#
loop_
_entity.id
_entity.type
_entity.pdbx_description
1 polymer ?
#
loop_
_entity_poly.entity_id
_entity_poly.type
_entity_poly.pdbx_seq_one_letter_code
_entity_poly.pdbx_strand_id
1 'polypeptide(L)' 'MSITIEARIEEILESIRPALWADGGDVELLRFDRNGGVVDLHLLGACEECPISMMTLKEGIERRLKDGISEVTEVRAV' A
#
# COMPACT_ATOMS: atom_id res chain seq x y z
N MET A 1 18.41 15.82 -7.10
CA MET A 1 17.84 14.94 -6.06
C MET A 1 16.68 14.21 -6.73
N SER A 2 16.93 13.00 -7.22
CA SER A 2 15.94 12.25 -8.00
C SER A 2 15.10 11.46 -7.03
N ILE A 3 13.88 11.94 -6.74
CA ILE A 3 12.94 11.24 -5.87
C ILE A 3 12.42 10.04 -6.68
N THR A 4 12.71 8.82 -6.24
CA THR A 4 12.24 7.59 -6.90
C THR A 4 10.76 7.36 -6.59
N ILE A 5 10.07 6.60 -7.45
CA ILE A 5 8.67 6.23 -7.22
C ILE A 5 8.50 5.51 -5.88
N GLU A 6 9.45 4.67 -5.50
CA GLU A 6 9.50 3.97 -4.21
C GLU A 6 9.40 4.95 -3.03
N ALA A 7 10.15 6.05 -3.07
CA ALA A 7 10.08 7.08 -2.02
C ALA A 7 8.71 7.78 -1.97
N ARG A 8 8.07 7.98 -3.14
CA ARG A 8 6.70 8.54 -3.19
C ARG A 8 5.67 7.57 -2.64
N ILE A 9 5.81 6.28 -2.93
CA ILE A 9 4.95 5.23 -2.38
C ILE A 9 5.11 5.23 -0.86
N GLU A 10 6.34 5.23 -0.36
CA GLU A 10 6.62 5.22 1.07
C GLU A 10 6.07 6.46 1.79
N GLU A 11 6.16 7.65 1.21
CA GLU A 11 5.55 8.88 1.77
C GLU A 11 4.02 8.76 1.89
N ILE A 12 3.35 8.19 0.88
CA ILE A 12 1.90 7.94 0.92
C ILE A 12 1.57 6.89 1.98
N LEU A 13 2.33 5.80 2.04
CA LEU A 13 2.16 4.73 3.03
C LEU A 13 2.35 5.27 4.45
N GLU A 14 3.35 6.12 4.68
CA GLU A 14 3.60 6.74 5.98
C GLU A 14 2.44 7.66 6.41
N SER A 15 1.80 8.33 5.47
CA SER A 15 0.60 9.13 5.75
C SER A 15 -0.61 8.29 6.17
N ILE A 16 -0.73 7.04 5.69
CA ILE A 16 -1.85 6.14 6.03
C ILE A 16 -1.55 5.19 7.18
N ARG A 17 -0.27 4.93 7.52
CA ARG A 17 0.15 4.14 8.70
C ARG A 17 -0.61 4.46 9.99
N PRO A 18 -0.80 5.74 10.40
CA PRO A 18 -1.55 6.03 11.63
C PRO A 18 -3.02 5.58 11.56
N ALA A 19 -3.64 5.60 10.37
CA ALA A 19 -5.00 5.11 10.18
C ALA A 19 -5.05 3.57 10.23
N LEU A 20 -4.02 2.91 9.69
CA LEU A 20 -3.88 1.46 9.75
C LEU A 20 -3.67 0.96 11.18
N TRP A 21 -2.80 1.63 11.95
CA TRP A 21 -2.58 1.31 13.37
C TRP A 21 -3.85 1.45 14.21
N ALA A 22 -4.72 2.41 13.88
CA ALA A 22 -6.01 2.56 14.54
C ALA A 22 -6.96 1.37 14.27
N ASP A 23 -6.82 0.72 13.11
CA ASP A 23 -7.52 -0.52 12.75
C ASP A 23 -6.83 -1.78 13.30
N GLY A 24 -5.65 -1.63 13.91
CA GLY A 24 -4.82 -2.72 14.43
C GLY A 24 -3.91 -3.39 13.38
N GLY A 25 -3.84 -2.83 12.18
CA GLY A 25 -2.97 -3.27 11.09
C GLY A 25 -1.84 -2.29 10.78
N ASP A 26 -1.01 -2.65 9.84
CA ASP A 26 0.15 -1.90 9.35
C ASP A 26 0.46 -2.35 7.92
N VAL A 27 1.30 -1.60 7.22
CA VAL A 27 1.69 -1.89 5.84
C VAL A 27 3.15 -1.54 5.62
N GLU A 28 3.83 -2.43 4.90
CA GLU A 28 5.21 -2.26 4.48
C GLU A 28 5.35 -2.41 2.96
N LEU A 29 6.15 -1.55 2.35
CA LEU A 29 6.50 -1.67 0.93
C LEU A 29 7.55 -2.77 0.77
N LEU A 30 7.21 -3.85 0.07
CA LEU A 30 8.19 -4.89 -0.25
C LEU A 30 8.94 -4.56 -1.53
N ARG A 31 8.19 -4.26 -2.60
CA ARG A 31 8.76 -4.04 -3.91
C ARG A 31 7.84 -3.23 -4.80
N PHE A 32 8.45 -2.44 -5.68
CA PHE A 32 7.76 -1.83 -6.80
C PHE A 32 8.33 -2.31 -8.14
N ASP A 33 7.47 -2.89 -8.97
CA ASP A 33 7.79 -3.25 -10.35
C ASP A 33 7.49 -2.07 -11.28
N ARG A 34 8.55 -1.36 -11.67
CA ARG A 34 8.49 -0.23 -12.62
C ARG A 34 8.04 -0.63 -14.03
N ASN A 35 8.20 -1.90 -14.41
CA ASN A 35 7.96 -2.35 -15.78
C ASN A 35 6.48 -2.72 -16.00
N GLY A 36 5.82 -3.26 -14.97
CA GLY A 36 4.40 -3.58 -14.96
C GLY A 36 3.53 -2.62 -14.14
N GLY A 37 4.12 -1.69 -13.39
CA GLY A 37 3.39 -0.80 -12.49
C GLY A 37 2.77 -1.53 -11.30
N VAL A 38 3.38 -2.63 -10.84
CA VAL A 38 2.84 -3.46 -9.75
C VAL A 38 3.55 -3.12 -8.44
N VAL A 39 2.78 -2.84 -7.38
CA VAL A 39 3.32 -2.60 -6.04
C VAL A 39 3.01 -3.81 -5.16
N ASP A 40 4.04 -4.47 -4.65
CA ASP A 40 3.93 -5.52 -3.66
C ASP A 40 4.05 -4.90 -2.26
N LEU A 41 2.99 -5.03 -1.47
CA LEU A 41 2.89 -4.57 -0.10
C LEU A 41 2.72 -5.77 0.83
N HIS A 42 3.34 -5.69 2.01
CA HIS A 42 3.11 -6.61 3.10
C HIS A 42 2.12 -5.96 4.08
N LEU A 43 0.97 -6.60 4.30
CA LEU A 43 0.01 -6.13 5.29
C LEU A 43 0.30 -6.82 6.62
N LEU A 44 0.62 -6.02 7.63
CA LEU A 44 1.03 -6.47 8.96
C LEU A 44 -0.11 -6.19 9.96
N GLY A 45 -0.93 -7.17 10.32
CA GLY A 45 -1.73 -7.08 11.55
C GLY A 45 -3.26 -7.04 11.43
N ALA A 46 -3.84 -7.66 12.47
CA ALA A 46 -5.20 -7.67 13.01
C ALA A 46 -6.41 -7.66 12.07
N CYS A 47 -6.43 -8.52 11.06
CA CYS A 47 -7.63 -9.29 10.72
C CYS A 47 -7.26 -10.44 9.77
N GLU A 48 -6.32 -11.28 10.20
CA GLU A 48 -6.01 -12.58 9.56
C GLU A 48 -7.28 -13.46 9.49
N GLU A 49 -8.27 -13.15 10.34
CA GLU A 49 -9.53 -13.85 10.53
C GLU A 49 -10.76 -13.20 9.85
N CYS A 50 -10.63 -12.01 9.26
CA CYS A 50 -11.74 -11.30 8.59
C CYS A 50 -11.38 -10.92 7.13
N PRO A 51 -11.66 -11.79 6.15
CA PRO A 51 -11.31 -11.57 4.74
C PRO A 51 -11.99 -10.33 4.12
N ILE A 52 -13.08 -9.85 4.73
CA ILE A 52 -13.81 -8.66 4.27
C ILE A 52 -13.02 -7.37 4.58
N SER A 53 -12.36 -7.29 5.74
CA SER A 53 -11.61 -6.09 6.12
C SER A 53 -10.34 -5.92 5.27
N MET A 54 -9.62 -7.01 4.99
CA MET A 54 -8.44 -6.98 4.12
C MET A 54 -8.75 -6.46 2.70
N MET A 55 -9.88 -6.88 2.13
CA MET A 55 -10.26 -6.47 0.77
C MET A 55 -10.55 -4.96 0.70
N THR A 56 -11.31 -4.45 1.67
CA THR A 56 -11.67 -3.03 1.75
C THR A 56 -10.45 -2.14 2.03
N LEU A 57 -9.55 -2.61 2.87
CA LEU A 57 -8.35 -1.90 3.29
C LEU A 57 -7.32 -1.85 2.14
N LYS A 58 -7.12 -2.96 1.42
CA LYS A 58 -6.35 -3.01 0.17
C LYS A 58 -6.89 -2.04 -0.87
N GLU A 59 -8.19 -2.01 -1.11
CA GLU A 59 -8.80 -1.08 -2.08
C GLU A 59 -8.58 0.38 -1.70
N GLY A 60 -8.63 0.71 -0.41
CA GLY A 60 -8.31 2.04 0.10
C GLY A 60 -6.87 2.45 -0.24
N ILE A 61 -5.91 1.57 0.03
CA ILE A 61 -4.48 1.80 -0.23
C ILE A 61 -4.22 1.92 -1.73
N GLU A 62 -4.75 1.00 -2.53
CA GLU A 62 -4.60 0.99 -3.98
C GLU A 62 -5.11 2.30 -4.59
N ARG A 63 -6.28 2.78 -4.14
CA ARG A 63 -6.84 4.02 -4.65
C ARG A 63 -5.96 5.23 -4.32
N ARG A 64 -5.39 5.30 -3.12
CA ARG A 64 -4.46 6.38 -2.72
C ARG A 64 -3.18 6.34 -3.53
N LEU A 65 -2.62 5.16 -3.76
CA LEU A 65 -1.41 5.00 -4.57
C LEU A 65 -1.65 5.37 -6.04
N LYS A 66 -2.77 4.94 -6.63
CA LYS A 66 -3.15 5.30 -8.00
C LYS A 66 -3.43 6.80 -8.16
N ASP A 67 -4.02 7.44 -7.16
CA ASP A 67 -4.30 8.88 -7.16
C ASP A 67 -3.01 9.71 -7.07
N GLY A 68 -2.07 9.30 -6.21
CA GLY A 68 -0.78 9.96 -6.06
C GLY A 68 0.23 9.65 -7.17
N ILE A 69 0.19 8.43 -7.74
CA ILE A 69 1.23 7.89 -8.62
C ILE A 69 0.58 7.17 -9.80
N SER A 70 0.54 7.82 -10.96
CA SER A 70 -0.03 7.24 -12.19
C SER A 70 0.75 6.05 -12.76
N GLU A 71 1.98 5.80 -12.30
CA GLU A 71 2.74 4.58 -12.65
C GLU A 71 2.22 3.32 -11.93
N VAL A 72 1.46 3.47 -10.84
CA VAL A 72 0.87 2.32 -10.13
C VAL A 72 -0.37 1.85 -10.88
N THR A 73 -0.31 0.62 -11.40
CA THR A 73 -1.38 -0.06 -12.12
C THR A 73 -2.09 -1.08 -11.24
N GLU A 74 -1.35 -1.83 -10.42
CA GLU A 74 -1.87 -2.90 -9.58
C GLU A 74 -1.19 -2.90 -8.21
N VAL A 75 -1.94 -3.21 -7.15
CA VAL A 75 -1.38 -3.43 -5.80
C VAL A 75 -1.64 -4.86 -5.37
N ARG A 76 -0.59 -5.53 -4.92
CA ARG A 76 -0.65 -6.89 -4.37
C ARG A 76 -0.33 -6.84 -2.89
N ALA A 77 -1.20 -7.45 -2.10
CA ALA A 77 -0.91 -7.76 -0.71
C ALA A 77 -0.39 -9.20 -0.66
N VAL A 78 0.82 -9.40 -0.15
CA VAL A 78 1.48 -10.71 -0.03
C VAL A 78 1.81 -11.06 1.42
#